data_AF-A0A955FD94-F1
#
_entry.id   AF-A0A955FD94-F1
#
_cell.length_a   1.000
_cell.length_b   1.000
_cell.length_c   1.000
_cell.angle_alpha   90.00
_cell.angle_beta   90.00
_cell.angle_gamma   90.00
#
_symmetry.space_group_name_H-M   'P 1'
#
loop_
_entity.id
_entity.type
_entity.pdbx_description
1 polymer ?
#
loop_
_entity_poly.entity_id
_entity_poly.type
_entity_poly.pdbx_seq_one_letter_code
_entity_poly.pdbx_strand_id
1 'polypeptide(L)'
;MSVAERDFSTFHLGDNVLELADGVIPEIADKLHIYMPGEPSINALGALVGAIGKNKVLRDNEEVQGIELDEAVDLVTRSGVQQRLSRSIWTPDIRLEDVDVDASVVTGGVYNWMNRTGDLLVDSSMLLGYPRPVVHVLGGSRKMDSGTEKDTDFVREFLEAQNHDVEKSYPTEADYLEQRIVPRLERDNRFNVHFQGFPTTDGEEIALRFARNYLRDTVGPYGKIAAVRVANAGVQLALQMRKAIRKLYPGFDD
;
A
#
# COMPACT_ATOMS: atom_id res chain seq x y z
N MET A 1 1.24 10.82 22.49
CA MET A 1 1.80 11.21 21.18
C MET A 1 1.31 12.61 20.88
N SER A 2 2.21 13.59 20.93
CA SER A 2 1.92 14.96 20.52
C SER A 2 1.64 15.00 19.00
N VAL A 3 1.04 16.08 18.47
CA VAL A 3 0.81 16.21 17.02
C VAL A 3 2.14 16.15 16.24
N ALA A 4 3.22 16.69 16.82
CA ALA A 4 4.57 16.67 16.25
C ALA A 4 5.19 15.26 16.16
N GLU A 5 4.72 14.31 16.98
CA GLU A 5 5.17 12.91 16.95
C GLU A 5 4.36 12.02 15.99
N ARG A 6 3.33 12.57 15.33
CA ARG A 6 2.48 11.83 14.37
C ARG A 6 2.92 12.08 12.94
N ASP A 7 2.71 11.08 12.09
CA ASP A 7 3.00 11.14 10.67
C ASP A 7 1.76 10.84 9.81
N PHE A 8 1.93 10.71 8.50
CA PHE A 8 0.78 10.44 7.60
C PHE A 8 0.20 9.03 7.79
N SER A 9 0.89 8.13 8.48
CA SER A 9 0.38 6.81 8.84
C SER A 9 -0.46 6.84 10.13
N THR A 10 -0.20 7.79 11.05
CA THR A 10 -0.83 7.87 12.38
C THR A 10 -1.64 9.16 12.66
N PHE A 11 -1.88 10.03 11.66
CA PHE A 11 -2.63 11.29 11.88
C PHE A 11 -4.06 11.08 12.43
N HIS A 12 -4.66 12.09 13.04
CA HIS A 12 -6.06 12.12 13.43
C HIS A 12 -6.83 13.18 12.66
N LEU A 13 -8.16 13.02 12.56
CA LEU A 13 -8.99 14.03 11.93
C LEU A 13 -8.88 15.35 12.72
N GLY A 14 -8.61 16.45 12.03
CA GLY A 14 -8.38 17.77 12.66
C GLY A 14 -6.92 18.07 12.99
N ASP A 15 -5.99 17.13 12.79
CA ASP A 15 -4.56 17.44 12.85
C ASP A 15 -4.20 18.46 11.75
N ASN A 16 -3.33 19.42 12.10
CA ASN A 16 -2.76 20.33 11.11
C ASN A 16 -1.80 19.55 10.20
N VAL A 17 -2.21 19.35 8.95
CA VAL A 17 -1.44 18.59 7.95
C VAL A 17 -0.04 19.17 7.73
N LEU A 18 0.16 20.47 7.95
CA LEU A 18 1.47 21.11 7.81
C LEU A 18 2.43 20.81 8.97
N GLU A 19 1.92 20.36 10.13
CA GLU A 19 2.73 20.01 11.30
C GLU A 19 3.03 18.50 11.37
N LEU A 20 2.30 17.68 10.60
CA LEU A 20 2.53 16.25 10.53
C LEU A 20 3.93 15.93 10.03
N ALA A 21 4.46 14.82 10.54
CA ALA A 21 5.77 14.30 10.19
C ALA A 21 6.90 15.33 10.40
N ASP A 22 6.81 16.12 11.47
CA ASP A 22 7.79 17.17 11.78
C ASP A 22 7.95 18.18 10.64
N GLY A 23 6.82 18.64 10.09
CA GLY A 23 6.83 19.73 9.11
C GLY A 23 7.32 19.35 7.70
N VAL A 24 7.24 18.07 7.31
CA VAL A 24 7.73 17.60 5.99
C VAL A 24 7.09 18.36 4.82
N ILE A 25 5.80 18.70 4.89
CA ILE A 25 5.14 19.43 3.79
C ILE A 25 5.72 20.86 3.62
N PRO A 26 5.80 21.68 4.67
CA PRO A 26 6.52 22.96 4.61
C PRO A 26 7.97 22.83 4.14
N GLU A 27 8.69 21.80 4.60
CA GLU A 27 10.10 21.57 4.22
C GLU A 27 10.25 21.28 2.72
N ILE A 28 9.41 20.41 2.15
CA ILE A 28 9.42 20.11 0.72
C ILE A 28 9.02 21.35 -0.09
N ALA A 29 8.03 22.11 0.39
CA ALA A 29 7.59 23.32 -0.28
C ALA A 29 8.71 24.37 -0.37
N ASP A 30 9.49 24.55 0.70
CA ASP A 30 10.65 25.45 0.72
C ASP A 30 11.74 25.00 -0.27
N LYS A 31 12.10 23.71 -0.26
CA LYS A 31 13.09 23.12 -1.18
C LYS A 31 12.70 23.26 -2.65
N LEU A 32 11.41 23.17 -2.97
CA LEU A 32 10.89 23.33 -4.33
C LEU A 32 10.49 24.77 -4.67
N HIS A 33 10.75 25.73 -3.77
CA HIS A 33 10.40 27.14 -3.92
C HIS A 33 8.90 27.39 -4.19
N ILE A 34 8.05 26.64 -3.51
CA ILE A 34 6.58 26.71 -3.60
C ILE A 34 6.04 27.43 -2.39
N TYR A 35 5.23 28.46 -2.62
CA TYR A 35 4.56 29.17 -1.55
C TYR A 35 3.50 28.27 -0.87
N MET A 36 3.67 28.02 0.43
CA MET A 36 2.71 27.31 1.26
C MET A 36 2.06 28.28 2.26
N PRO A 37 0.76 28.60 2.14
CA PRO A 37 0.07 29.41 3.12
C PRO A 37 -0.06 28.68 4.46
N GLY A 38 -0.20 29.44 5.57
CA GLY A 38 -0.31 28.87 6.93
C GLY A 38 -1.54 27.97 7.13
N GLU A 39 -2.60 28.15 6.34
CA GLU A 39 -3.65 27.15 6.16
C GLU A 39 -3.52 26.51 4.77
N PRO A 40 -3.32 25.18 4.67
CA PRO A 40 -3.08 24.55 3.38
C PRO A 40 -4.33 24.60 2.51
N SER A 41 -4.23 25.24 1.35
CA SER A 41 -5.28 25.22 0.33
C SER A 41 -5.09 24.06 -0.64
N ILE A 42 -6.18 23.56 -1.23
CA ILE A 42 -6.14 22.54 -2.29
C ILE A 42 -5.21 22.97 -3.44
N ASN A 43 -5.20 24.27 -3.76
CA ASN A 43 -4.34 24.81 -4.82
C ASN A 43 -2.86 24.75 -4.45
N ALA A 44 -2.50 25.09 -3.21
CA ALA A 44 -1.10 25.05 -2.74
C ALA A 44 -0.58 23.61 -2.66
N LEU A 45 -1.39 22.69 -2.14
CA LEU A 45 -1.07 21.25 -2.13
C LEU A 45 -1.00 20.69 -3.55
N GLY A 46 -1.88 21.13 -4.45
CA GLY A 46 -1.87 20.75 -5.86
C GLY A 46 -0.62 21.22 -6.60
N ALA A 47 -0.15 22.44 -6.34
CA ALA A 47 1.10 22.97 -6.87
C ALA A 47 2.30 22.15 -6.38
N LEU A 48 2.33 21.81 -5.08
CA LEU A 48 3.36 20.96 -4.49
C LEU A 48 3.40 19.57 -5.14
N VAL A 49 2.25 18.89 -5.23
CA VAL A 49 2.14 17.58 -5.90
C VAL A 49 2.54 17.67 -7.37
N GLY A 50 2.18 18.76 -8.05
CA GLY A 50 2.55 19.01 -9.44
C GLY A 50 4.07 19.11 -9.63
N ALA A 51 4.76 19.79 -8.72
CA ALA A 51 6.22 19.93 -8.75
C ALA A 51 6.97 18.66 -8.38
N ILE A 52 6.44 17.86 -7.43
CA ILE A 52 6.99 16.53 -7.10
C ILE A 52 6.83 15.56 -8.28
N GLY A 53 5.73 15.68 -9.05
CA GLY A 53 5.44 14.82 -10.18
C GLY A 53 4.68 13.54 -9.83
N LYS A 54 4.30 12.77 -10.86
CA LYS A 54 3.45 11.57 -10.70
C LYS A 54 4.27 10.37 -10.22
N ASN A 55 3.90 9.81 -9.07
CA ASN A 55 4.54 8.67 -8.41
C ASN A 55 4.34 7.30 -9.09
N LYS A 56 4.14 7.21 -10.42
CA LYS A 56 3.79 5.92 -11.07
C LYS A 56 4.99 5.08 -11.50
N VAL A 57 6.16 5.67 -11.69
CA VAL A 57 7.42 4.93 -11.83
C VAL A 57 8.53 5.85 -11.32
N LEU A 58 9.22 5.49 -10.24
CA LEU A 58 10.43 6.17 -9.75
C LEU A 58 11.62 6.14 -10.76
N ARG A 59 11.37 5.92 -12.06
CA ARG A 59 12.39 5.85 -13.12
C ARG A 59 12.15 6.76 -14.33
N ASP A 60 10.94 7.26 -14.56
CA ASP A 60 10.65 8.03 -15.78
C ASP A 60 10.27 9.50 -15.52
N ASN A 61 10.25 9.93 -14.25
CA ASN A 61 10.15 11.36 -13.95
C ASN A 61 11.52 11.99 -14.10
N GLU A 62 11.56 13.20 -14.65
CA GLU A 62 12.72 14.07 -14.46
C GLU A 62 13.01 14.15 -12.96
N GLU A 63 14.27 13.95 -12.59
CA GLU A 63 14.71 14.00 -11.21
C GLU A 63 14.27 15.33 -10.61
N VAL A 64 13.57 15.28 -9.48
CA VAL A 64 13.07 16.48 -8.79
C VAL A 64 14.28 17.32 -8.40
N GLN A 65 14.56 18.35 -9.19
CA GLN A 65 15.68 19.25 -8.95
C GLN A 65 15.44 19.96 -7.61
N GLY A 66 16.42 19.91 -6.70
CA GLY A 66 16.36 20.58 -5.40
C GLY A 66 16.16 19.66 -4.19
N ILE A 67 16.04 18.34 -4.38
CA ILE A 67 16.05 17.35 -3.28
C ILE A 67 17.00 16.22 -3.64
N GLU A 68 18.09 16.09 -2.89
CA GLU A 68 19.05 14.99 -3.06
C GLU A 68 18.44 13.64 -2.66
N LEU A 69 18.92 12.54 -3.24
CA LEU A 69 18.34 11.21 -3.03
C LEU A 69 18.31 10.78 -1.56
N ASP A 70 19.40 11.01 -0.81
CA ASP A 70 19.48 10.65 0.61
C ASP A 70 18.49 11.46 1.46
N GLU A 71 18.29 12.74 1.12
CA GLU A 71 17.28 13.59 1.76
C GLU A 71 15.86 13.14 1.42
N ALA A 72 15.61 12.74 0.16
CA ALA A 72 14.32 12.19 -0.25
C ALA A 72 13.98 10.91 0.53
N VAL A 73 14.98 10.07 0.81
CA VAL A 73 14.81 8.86 1.65
C VAL A 73 14.45 9.23 3.09
N ASP A 74 15.12 10.23 3.68
CA ASP A 74 14.79 10.73 5.02
C ASP A 74 13.37 11.29 5.10
N LEU A 75 12.99 12.16 4.15
CA LEU A 75 11.65 12.74 4.05
C LEU A 75 10.57 11.66 3.93
N VAL A 76 10.81 10.63 3.10
CA VAL A 76 9.90 9.48 2.94
C VAL A 76 9.79 8.65 4.24
N THR A 77 10.86 8.59 5.02
CA THR A 77 10.88 7.87 6.29
C THR A 77 10.11 8.64 7.37
N ARG A 78 10.41 9.94 7.56
CA ARG A 78 9.75 10.85 8.51
C ARG A 78 8.26 11.02 8.23
N SER A 79 7.91 11.11 6.95
CA SER A 79 6.51 11.21 6.51
C SER A 79 5.66 9.99 6.85
N GLY A 80 6.26 8.83 7.12
CA GLY A 80 5.52 7.62 7.45
C GLY A 80 4.67 7.08 6.30
N VAL A 81 4.72 7.65 5.08
CA VAL A 81 3.93 7.16 3.93
C VAL A 81 4.29 5.73 3.55
N GLN A 82 5.51 5.31 3.87
CA GLN A 82 6.00 3.95 3.70
C GLN A 82 5.86 3.06 4.96
N GLN A 83 5.41 3.63 6.08
CA GLN A 83 5.05 2.88 7.27
C GLN A 83 3.65 2.27 7.11
N ARG A 84 3.31 1.38 8.03
CA ARG A 84 1.99 0.75 8.07
C ARG A 84 0.90 1.73 8.43
N LEU A 85 -0.23 1.65 7.76
CA LEU A 85 -1.40 2.37 8.23
C LEU A 85 -1.84 1.76 9.56
N SER A 86 -1.91 2.57 10.62
CA SER A 86 -2.31 2.11 11.97
C SER A 86 -3.79 2.35 12.28
N ARG A 87 -4.55 2.88 11.32
CA ARG A 87 -5.97 3.25 11.48
C ARG A 87 -6.81 2.95 10.25
N SER A 88 -8.12 2.93 10.43
CA SER A 88 -9.06 2.81 9.32
C SER A 88 -9.04 4.09 8.47
N ILE A 89 -8.95 3.99 7.16
CA ILE A 89 -9.15 5.19 6.30
C ILE A 89 -10.60 5.70 6.35
N TRP A 90 -11.54 4.85 6.79
CA TRP A 90 -12.96 5.12 6.77
C TRP A 90 -13.45 5.72 8.08
N THR A 91 -12.83 5.28 9.17
CA THR A 91 -13.06 5.82 10.50
C THR A 91 -11.68 6.13 11.08
N PRO A 92 -11.06 7.25 10.67
CA PRO A 92 -9.65 7.56 10.96
C PRO A 92 -9.32 7.62 12.44
N ASP A 93 -10.33 7.80 13.29
CA ASP A 93 -10.19 7.81 14.74
C ASP A 93 -10.05 6.40 15.35
N ILE A 94 -10.35 5.35 14.57
CA ILE A 94 -10.23 3.95 14.99
C ILE A 94 -8.88 3.40 14.54
N ARG A 95 -8.05 2.98 15.48
CA ARG A 95 -6.80 2.28 15.17
C ARG A 95 -7.08 0.85 14.76
N LEU A 96 -6.32 0.31 13.81
CA LEU A 96 -6.47 -1.06 13.36
C LEU A 96 -6.19 -2.08 14.48
N GLU A 97 -5.33 -1.73 15.44
CA GLU A 97 -5.09 -2.55 16.64
C GLU A 97 -6.29 -2.62 17.60
N ASP A 98 -7.22 -1.66 17.49
CA ASP A 98 -8.45 -1.61 18.27
C ASP A 98 -9.63 -2.28 17.53
N VAL A 99 -9.41 -2.82 16.32
CA VAL A 99 -10.46 -3.46 15.51
C VAL A 99 -10.29 -4.96 15.46
N ASP A 100 -11.34 -5.64 15.88
CA ASP A 100 -11.54 -7.06 15.64
C ASP A 100 -11.82 -7.29 14.14
N VAL A 101 -10.90 -7.92 13.40
CA VAL A 101 -11.04 -8.15 11.94
C VAL A 101 -11.14 -9.64 11.61
N ASP A 102 -12.09 -9.97 10.74
CA ASP A 102 -12.38 -11.34 10.31
C ASP A 102 -11.37 -11.85 9.27
N ALA A 103 -10.84 -10.93 8.44
CA ALA A 103 -9.85 -11.26 7.42
C ALA A 103 -8.89 -10.09 7.14
N SER A 104 -7.67 -10.43 6.72
CA SER A 104 -6.68 -9.48 6.22
C SER A 104 -6.52 -9.62 4.71
N VAL A 105 -6.32 -8.51 4.00
CA VAL A 105 -6.07 -8.48 2.55
C VAL A 105 -4.73 -7.80 2.27
N VAL A 106 -3.87 -8.53 1.57
CA VAL A 106 -2.62 -8.11 0.96
C VAL A 106 -2.84 -8.09 -0.54
N THR A 107 -2.33 -7.07 -1.24
CA THR A 107 -2.39 -7.04 -2.71
C THR A 107 -0.99 -7.15 -3.36
N GLY A 108 -0.93 -7.10 -4.69
CA GLY A 108 0.26 -6.82 -5.47
C GLY A 108 0.58 -5.34 -5.53
N GLY A 109 1.80 -5.01 -5.93
CA GLY A 109 2.25 -3.63 -6.08
C GLY A 109 3.71 -3.59 -6.45
N VAL A 110 4.40 -2.51 -6.10
CA VAL A 110 5.86 -2.44 -6.24
C VAL A 110 6.54 -3.44 -5.30
N TYR A 111 7.60 -4.10 -5.76
CA TYR A 111 8.40 -5.09 -5.00
C TYR A 111 8.64 -4.71 -3.54
N ASN A 112 9.11 -3.47 -3.29
CA ASN A 112 9.40 -2.99 -1.93
C ASN A 112 8.16 -2.93 -1.04
N TRP A 113 6.99 -2.59 -1.60
CA TRP A 113 5.74 -2.55 -0.85
C TRP A 113 5.26 -3.96 -0.48
N MET A 114 5.43 -4.92 -1.40
CA MET A 114 5.06 -6.31 -1.16
C MET A 114 5.92 -6.93 -0.06
N ASN A 115 7.24 -6.69 -0.06
CA ASN A 115 8.13 -7.13 1.02
C ASN A 115 7.77 -6.54 2.38
N ARG A 116 7.64 -5.21 2.45
CA ARG A 116 7.28 -4.51 3.69
C ARG A 116 5.93 -4.97 4.25
N THR A 117 4.97 -5.26 3.36
CA THR A 117 3.67 -5.81 3.76
C THR A 117 3.82 -7.23 4.33
N GLY A 118 4.66 -8.07 3.73
CA GLY A 118 4.96 -9.41 4.24
C GLY A 118 5.68 -9.37 5.59
N ASP A 119 6.69 -8.51 5.75
CA ASP A 119 7.38 -8.25 7.02
C ASP A 119 6.37 -7.87 8.10
N LEU A 120 5.49 -6.93 7.77
CA LEU A 120 4.50 -6.44 8.71
C LEU A 120 3.55 -7.52 9.21
N LEU A 121 3.09 -8.42 8.35
CA LEU A 121 2.20 -9.50 8.80
C LEU A 121 2.90 -10.43 9.79
N VAL A 122 4.17 -10.75 9.53
CA VAL A 122 5.00 -11.58 10.42
C VAL A 122 5.25 -10.87 11.75
N ASP A 123 5.56 -9.58 11.71
CA ASP A 123 5.95 -8.80 12.89
C ASP A 123 4.76 -8.24 13.68
N SER A 124 3.58 -8.11 13.06
CA SER A 124 2.47 -7.40 13.72
C SER A 124 1.82 -8.26 14.81
N SER A 125 1.73 -7.66 15.99
CA SER A 125 0.87 -8.08 17.07
C SER A 125 -0.63 -7.97 16.74
N MET A 126 -0.98 -7.28 15.64
CA MET A 126 -2.36 -7.02 15.21
C MET A 126 -3.19 -8.28 14.98
N LEU A 127 -2.53 -9.43 14.82
CA LEU A 127 -3.16 -10.71 14.52
C LEU A 127 -3.10 -11.70 15.70
N LEU A 128 -2.55 -11.30 16.85
CA LEU A 128 -2.32 -12.18 18.00
C LEU A 128 -3.59 -12.52 18.80
N GLY A 129 -4.71 -11.83 18.55
CA GLY A 129 -5.99 -12.11 19.21
C GLY A 129 -6.79 -13.26 18.58
N TYR A 130 -6.40 -13.76 17.41
CA TYR A 130 -7.20 -14.70 16.62
C TYR A 130 -6.54 -16.08 16.51
N PRO A 131 -7.30 -17.18 16.69
CA PRO A 131 -6.86 -18.50 16.30
C PRO A 131 -6.80 -18.58 14.77
N ARG A 132 -5.61 -18.34 14.22
CA ARG A 132 -5.28 -18.39 12.77
C ARG A 132 -6.03 -17.40 11.87
N PRO A 133 -5.64 -16.12 11.86
CA PRO A 133 -6.24 -15.13 10.96
C PRO A 133 -6.12 -15.53 9.50
N VAL A 134 -7.19 -15.25 8.75
CA VAL A 134 -7.26 -15.47 7.30
C VAL A 134 -6.56 -14.31 6.60
N VAL A 135 -5.61 -14.62 5.72
CA VAL A 135 -4.86 -13.64 4.92
C VAL A 135 -5.11 -13.91 3.44
N HIS A 136 -5.78 -12.99 2.77
CA HIS A 136 -5.94 -13.00 1.31
C HIS A 136 -4.77 -12.29 0.66
N VAL A 137 -4.09 -12.93 -0.27
CA VAL A 137 -2.99 -12.36 -1.06
C VAL A 137 -3.43 -12.25 -2.51
N LEU A 138 -3.63 -11.03 -3.01
CA LEU A 138 -4.21 -10.76 -4.32
C LEU A 138 -3.14 -10.22 -5.28
N GLY A 139 -2.74 -10.98 -6.29
CA GLY A 139 -1.72 -10.56 -7.27
C GLY A 139 -2.29 -10.17 -8.63
N GLY A 140 -1.84 -9.07 -9.21
CA GLY A 140 -2.17 -8.68 -10.59
C GLY A 140 -1.16 -9.19 -11.62
N SER A 141 -1.44 -8.95 -12.90
CA SER A 141 -0.58 -9.34 -14.03
C SER A 141 0.43 -8.27 -14.43
N ARG A 142 0.67 -7.25 -13.58
CA ARG A 142 1.66 -6.21 -13.88
C ARG A 142 3.03 -6.85 -13.86
N LYS A 143 3.80 -6.64 -14.93
CA LYS A 143 5.19 -7.07 -15.02
C LYS A 143 6.05 -6.31 -14.02
N MET A 144 7.01 -7.01 -13.41
CA MET A 144 8.01 -6.46 -12.51
C MET A 144 9.27 -6.05 -13.27
N ASP A 145 9.07 -5.27 -14.34
CA ASP A 145 10.11 -4.75 -15.23
C ASP A 145 10.57 -3.33 -14.83
N SER A 146 10.08 -2.86 -13.68
CA SER A 146 10.19 -1.47 -13.31
C SER A 146 11.52 -1.11 -12.66
N GLY A 147 11.51 0.18 -12.28
CA GLY A 147 12.46 0.99 -11.58
C GLY A 147 13.40 0.39 -10.55
N THR A 148 12.82 -0.53 -9.83
CA THR A 148 13.33 -0.95 -8.54
C THR A 148 13.22 -2.46 -8.42
N GLU A 149 12.84 -3.11 -9.54
CA GLU A 149 12.40 -4.50 -9.57
C GLU A 149 13.27 -5.32 -10.51
N LYS A 150 13.59 -4.79 -11.71
CA LYS A 150 14.27 -5.56 -12.76
C LYS A 150 15.63 -6.15 -12.33
N ASP A 151 16.30 -5.49 -11.37
CA ASP A 151 17.64 -5.85 -10.90
C ASP A 151 17.62 -6.64 -9.57
N THR A 152 16.42 -6.92 -9.02
CA THR A 152 16.29 -7.71 -7.80
C THR A 152 16.74 -9.16 -8.02
N ASP A 153 17.22 -9.82 -6.96
CA ASP A 153 17.62 -11.24 -7.03
C ASP A 153 16.47 -12.11 -7.55
N PHE A 154 15.23 -11.84 -7.10
CA PHE A 154 14.06 -12.57 -7.58
C PHE A 154 13.86 -12.48 -9.10
N VAL A 155 13.89 -11.27 -9.67
CA VAL A 155 13.68 -11.11 -11.12
C VAL A 155 14.81 -11.76 -11.89
N ARG A 156 16.06 -11.63 -11.42
CA ARG A 156 17.21 -12.29 -12.05
C ARG A 156 17.08 -13.82 -12.01
N GLU A 157 16.85 -14.40 -10.84
CA GLU A 157 16.65 -15.85 -10.67
C GLU A 157 15.49 -16.37 -11.53
N PHE A 158 14.39 -15.61 -11.63
CA PHE A 158 13.25 -15.97 -12.45
C PHE A 158 13.59 -15.98 -13.94
N LEU A 159 14.30 -14.96 -14.42
CA LEU A 159 14.73 -14.85 -15.83
C LEU A 159 15.77 -15.92 -16.18
N GLU A 160 16.70 -16.22 -15.27
CA GLU A 160 17.71 -17.28 -15.42
C GLU A 160 17.05 -18.66 -15.49
N ALA A 161 16.08 -18.95 -14.62
CA ALA A 161 15.35 -20.23 -14.60
C ALA A 161 14.55 -20.48 -15.89
N GLN A 162 14.22 -19.43 -16.65
CA GLN A 162 13.50 -19.56 -17.92
C GLN A 162 14.41 -19.77 -19.15
N ASN A 163 15.71 -19.98 -18.96
CA ASN A 163 16.69 -20.34 -20.01
C ASN A 163 16.74 -19.34 -21.19
N HIS A 164 16.63 -18.03 -20.92
CA HIS A 164 16.81 -16.95 -21.92
C HIS A 164 16.00 -17.12 -23.21
N ASP A 165 14.81 -17.71 -23.13
CA ASP A 165 13.89 -17.73 -24.27
C ASP A 165 13.47 -16.29 -24.59
N VAL A 166 13.86 -15.81 -25.77
CA VAL A 166 13.93 -14.38 -26.15
C VAL A 166 12.54 -13.69 -26.19
N GLU A 167 11.46 -14.46 -26.06
CA GLU A 167 10.09 -13.95 -25.96
C GLU A 167 9.52 -13.86 -24.52
N LYS A 168 10.27 -14.29 -23.50
CA LYS A 168 9.71 -14.43 -22.13
C LYS A 168 9.78 -13.15 -21.31
N SER A 169 8.59 -12.73 -20.88
CA SER A 169 8.30 -11.55 -20.09
C SER A 169 8.77 -11.66 -18.65
N TYR A 170 9.25 -10.54 -18.08
CA TYR A 170 9.43 -10.32 -16.65
C TYR A 170 8.32 -10.94 -15.78
N PRO A 171 8.64 -11.45 -14.57
CA PRO A 171 7.63 -12.00 -13.66
C PRO A 171 6.57 -10.95 -13.35
N THR A 172 5.36 -11.41 -13.06
CA THR A 172 4.26 -10.55 -12.62
C THR A 172 4.25 -10.36 -11.10
N GLU A 173 3.48 -9.38 -10.62
CA GLU A 173 3.21 -9.25 -9.18
C GLU A 173 2.61 -10.54 -8.60
N ALA A 174 1.72 -11.20 -9.33
CA ALA A 174 1.15 -12.48 -8.94
C ALA A 174 2.24 -13.56 -8.76
N ASP A 175 3.18 -13.68 -9.71
CA ASP A 175 4.29 -14.63 -9.62
C ASP A 175 5.14 -14.38 -8.37
N TYR A 176 5.44 -13.11 -8.08
CA TYR A 176 6.24 -12.76 -6.90
C TYR A 176 5.53 -13.05 -5.58
N LEU A 177 4.26 -12.66 -5.47
CA LEU A 177 3.47 -12.92 -4.28
C LEU A 177 3.37 -14.41 -4.01
N GLU A 178 3.05 -15.21 -5.03
CA GLU A 178 2.92 -16.66 -4.93
C GLU A 178 4.24 -17.36 -4.56
N GLN A 179 5.36 -16.92 -5.13
CA GLN A 179 6.65 -17.61 -4.93
C GLN A 179 7.43 -17.13 -3.72
N ARG A 180 7.19 -15.91 -3.22
CA ARG A 180 8.00 -15.30 -2.15
C ARG A 180 7.20 -14.90 -0.93
N ILE A 181 6.05 -14.25 -1.10
CA ILE A 181 5.27 -13.74 0.04
C ILE A 181 4.41 -14.84 0.66
N VAL A 182 3.67 -15.61 -0.15
CA VAL A 182 2.79 -16.69 0.33
C VAL A 182 3.59 -17.75 1.11
N PRO A 183 4.70 -18.32 0.59
CA PRO A 183 5.45 -19.34 1.33
C PRO A 183 6.08 -18.79 2.60
N ARG A 184 6.41 -17.49 2.62
CA ARG A 184 6.92 -16.83 3.81
C ARG A 184 5.85 -16.75 4.91
N LEU A 185 4.62 -16.38 4.56
CA LEU A 185 3.50 -16.32 5.50
C LEU A 185 3.07 -17.72 5.98
N GLU A 186 3.07 -18.71 5.08
CA GLU A 186 2.71 -20.09 5.42
C GLU A 186 3.70 -20.75 6.40
N ARG A 187 5.01 -20.49 6.27
CA ARG A 187 6.04 -21.00 7.20
C ARG A 187 5.80 -20.59 8.65
N ASP A 188 5.17 -19.44 8.84
CA ASP A 188 4.85 -18.91 10.16
C ASP A 188 3.79 -19.78 10.89
N ASN A 189 3.02 -20.62 10.17
CA ASN A 189 1.94 -21.49 10.69
C ASN A 189 0.82 -20.80 11.50
N ARG A 190 0.95 -19.48 11.70
CA ARG A 190 -0.02 -18.59 12.36
C ARG A 190 -1.14 -18.14 11.44
N PHE A 191 -0.99 -18.23 10.12
CA PHE A 191 -1.96 -17.69 9.16
C PHE A 191 -2.65 -18.78 8.34
N ASN A 192 -3.90 -18.53 7.96
CA ASN A 192 -4.57 -19.26 6.89
C ASN A 192 -4.49 -18.41 5.61
N VAL A 193 -3.52 -18.73 4.75
CA VAL A 193 -3.17 -17.90 3.59
C VAL A 193 -3.94 -18.37 2.35
N HIS A 194 -4.58 -17.44 1.65
CA HIS A 194 -5.32 -17.68 0.41
C HIS A 194 -4.77 -16.79 -0.69
N PHE A 195 -4.07 -17.38 -1.66
CA PHE A 195 -3.57 -16.66 -2.82
C PHE A 195 -4.58 -16.62 -3.97
N GLN A 196 -4.66 -15.48 -4.65
CA GLN A 196 -5.47 -15.28 -5.85
C GLN A 196 -4.71 -14.43 -6.87
N GLY A 197 -4.38 -15.02 -8.02
CA GLY A 197 -3.86 -14.32 -9.18
C GLY A 197 -4.97 -13.79 -10.08
N PHE A 198 -4.80 -12.58 -10.60
CA PHE A 198 -5.75 -11.93 -11.51
C PHE A 198 -5.04 -11.55 -12.82
N PRO A 199 -5.60 -11.92 -13.98
CA PRO A 199 -5.02 -11.62 -15.30
C PRO A 199 -5.34 -10.18 -15.73
N THR A 200 -5.07 -9.20 -14.86
CA THR A 200 -5.29 -7.78 -15.10
C THR A 200 -4.28 -6.94 -14.34
N THR A 201 -3.96 -5.76 -14.88
CA THR A 201 -3.15 -4.74 -14.21
C THR A 201 -4.03 -3.69 -13.51
N ASP A 202 -5.36 -3.78 -13.64
CA ASP A 202 -6.31 -2.83 -13.05
C ASP A 202 -6.68 -3.24 -11.62
N GLY A 203 -6.21 -2.45 -10.65
CA GLY A 203 -6.52 -2.65 -9.23
C GLY A 203 -8.01 -2.52 -8.89
N GLU A 204 -8.80 -1.70 -9.61
CA GLU A 204 -10.25 -1.64 -9.40
C GLU A 204 -10.94 -2.94 -9.83
N GLU A 205 -10.45 -3.55 -10.91
CA GLU A 205 -10.96 -4.85 -11.38
C GLU A 205 -10.61 -5.98 -10.41
N ILE A 206 -9.37 -6.01 -9.88
CA ILE A 206 -8.95 -6.96 -8.84
C ILE A 206 -9.85 -6.84 -7.63
N ALA A 207 -10.03 -5.61 -7.12
CA ALA A 207 -10.90 -5.33 -5.97
C ALA A 207 -12.34 -5.79 -6.22
N LEU A 208 -12.89 -5.54 -7.41
CA LEU A 208 -14.25 -5.95 -7.76
C LEU A 208 -14.40 -7.47 -7.85
N ARG A 209 -13.45 -8.16 -8.48
CA ARG A 209 -13.48 -9.63 -8.59
C ARG A 209 -13.33 -10.28 -7.21
N PHE A 210 -12.42 -9.78 -6.38
CA PHE A 210 -12.27 -10.23 -4.99
C PHE A 210 -13.56 -9.99 -4.18
N ALA A 211 -14.13 -8.80 -4.28
CA ALA A 211 -15.36 -8.46 -3.56
C ALA A 211 -16.54 -9.34 -3.96
N ARG A 212 -16.68 -9.63 -5.26
CA ARG A 212 -17.76 -10.48 -5.77
C ARG A 212 -17.61 -11.95 -5.37
N ASN A 213 -16.39 -12.48 -5.42
CA ASN A 213 -16.15 -13.91 -5.34
C ASN A 213 -15.85 -14.40 -3.92
N TYR A 214 -15.46 -13.51 -3.01
CA TYR A 214 -14.86 -13.93 -1.74
C TYR A 214 -15.43 -13.20 -0.53
N LEU A 215 -15.61 -11.88 -0.62
CA LEU A 215 -16.20 -11.09 0.47
C LEU A 215 -17.57 -11.62 0.90
N ARG A 216 -18.39 -12.05 -0.08
CA ARG A 216 -19.71 -12.62 0.15
C ARG A 216 -19.67 -13.89 1.00
N ASP A 217 -18.72 -14.77 0.73
CA ASP A 217 -18.70 -16.14 1.26
C ASP A 217 -17.80 -16.28 2.49
N THR A 218 -16.86 -15.35 2.72
CA THR A 218 -15.86 -15.44 3.81
C THR A 218 -16.18 -14.54 4.99
N VAL A 219 -16.70 -13.35 4.73
CA VAL A 219 -16.88 -12.31 5.76
C VAL A 219 -18.36 -11.92 5.90
N GLY A 220 -19.19 -12.30 4.92
CA GLY A 220 -20.59 -11.90 4.88
C GLY A 220 -20.76 -10.39 4.65
N PRO A 221 -22.00 -9.89 4.65
CA PRO A 221 -22.28 -8.48 4.37
C PRO A 221 -21.77 -7.50 5.44
N TYR A 222 -21.38 -7.98 6.62
CA TYR A 222 -20.96 -7.16 7.77
C TYR A 222 -19.54 -7.45 8.27
N GLY A 223 -18.81 -8.31 7.57
CA GLY A 223 -17.48 -8.71 7.96
C GLY A 223 -16.45 -7.59 7.85
N LYS A 224 -15.53 -7.53 8.80
CA LYS A 224 -14.48 -6.52 8.89
C LYS A 224 -13.21 -7.03 8.23
N ILE A 225 -12.74 -6.32 7.22
CA ILE A 225 -11.48 -6.62 6.54
C ILE A 225 -10.43 -5.56 6.91
N ALA A 226 -9.22 -6.00 7.27
CA ALA A 226 -8.04 -5.16 7.32
C ALA A 226 -7.29 -5.18 5.97
N ALA A 227 -7.09 -4.01 5.37
CA ALA A 227 -6.15 -3.87 4.27
C ALA A 227 -4.73 -3.71 4.83
N VAL A 228 -3.89 -4.71 4.64
CA VAL A 228 -2.55 -4.74 5.22
C VAL A 228 -1.57 -4.19 4.20
N ARG A 229 -1.18 -2.92 4.37
CA ARG A 229 -0.37 -2.15 3.41
C ARG A 229 0.44 -1.04 4.07
N VAL A 230 1.47 -0.59 3.35
CA VAL A 230 2.08 0.73 3.59
C VAL A 230 1.06 1.84 3.33
N ALA A 231 1.13 2.95 4.05
CA ALA A 231 0.06 3.94 4.18
C ALA A 231 -0.45 4.46 2.82
N ASN A 232 0.44 4.78 1.88
CA ASN A 232 0.04 5.27 0.55
C ASN A 232 -0.73 4.22 -0.26
N ALA A 233 -0.28 2.97 -0.27
CA ALA A 233 -0.96 1.87 -0.97
C ALA A 233 -2.26 1.46 -0.26
N GLY A 234 -2.30 1.56 1.07
CA GLY A 234 -3.49 1.26 1.87
C GLY A 234 -4.66 2.18 1.56
N VAL A 235 -4.40 3.48 1.42
CA VAL A 235 -5.43 4.47 1.02
C VAL A 235 -6.01 4.15 -0.36
N GLN A 236 -5.15 3.83 -1.33
CA GLN A 236 -5.60 3.49 -2.68
C GLN A 236 -6.45 2.22 -2.69
N LEU A 237 -5.98 1.16 -2.03
CA LEU A 237 -6.68 -0.12 -1.97
C LEU A 237 -8.05 0.03 -1.30
N ALA A 238 -8.13 0.75 -0.19
CA ALA A 238 -9.39 0.88 0.53
C ALA A 238 -10.42 1.73 -0.24
N LEU A 239 -9.99 2.74 -1.02
CA LEU A 239 -10.87 3.42 -1.98
C LEU A 239 -11.38 2.48 -3.08
N GLN A 240 -10.50 1.65 -3.66
CA GLN A 240 -10.86 0.68 -4.70
C GLN A 240 -11.85 -0.36 -4.16
N MET A 241 -11.60 -0.90 -2.96
CA MET A 241 -12.47 -1.85 -2.28
C MET A 241 -13.83 -1.25 -1.96
N ARG A 242 -13.87 -0.03 -1.42
CA ARG A 242 -15.15 0.66 -1.15
C ARG A 242 -15.96 0.87 -2.43
N LYS A 243 -15.33 1.34 -3.51
CA LYS A 243 -16.01 1.47 -4.82
C LYS A 243 -16.54 0.12 -5.31
N ALA A 244 -15.74 -0.94 -5.18
CA ALA A 244 -16.14 -2.29 -5.56
C ALA A 244 -17.36 -2.77 -4.75
N ILE A 245 -17.35 -2.58 -3.43
CA ILE A 245 -18.45 -2.98 -2.55
C ILE A 245 -19.71 -2.16 -2.87
N ARG A 246 -19.61 -0.84 -3.07
CA ARG A 246 -20.76 0.01 -3.47
C ARG A 246 -21.39 -0.42 -4.79
N LYS A 247 -20.59 -0.91 -5.75
CA LYS A 247 -21.12 -1.46 -7.00
C LYS A 247 -21.97 -2.72 -6.76
N LEU A 248 -21.67 -3.49 -5.72
CA LEU A 248 -22.42 -4.69 -5.33
C LEU A 248 -23.59 -4.36 -4.38
N TYR A 249 -23.41 -3.36 -3.52
CA TYR A 249 -24.34 -2.94 -2.47
C TYR A 249 -24.43 -1.40 -2.45
N PRO A 250 -25.34 -0.78 -3.22
CA PRO A 250 -25.40 0.68 -3.37
C PRO A 250 -25.53 1.48 -2.06
N GLY A 251 -26.12 0.91 -1.01
CA GLY A 251 -26.27 1.51 0.31
C GLY A 251 -25.19 1.14 1.33
N PHE A 252 -24.01 0.69 0.90
CA PHE A 252 -22.93 0.30 1.82
C PHE A 252 -22.42 1.44 2.70
N ASP A 253 -22.58 2.69 2.26
CA ASP A 253 -22.14 3.89 3.00
C ASP A 253 -23.27 4.55 3.80
N ASP A 254 -24.51 4.06 3.68
CA ASP A 254 -25.71 4.62 4.33
C ASP A 254 -25.93 3.98 5.72
#